data_AF-A0A496C9E8-F1
#
_entry.id   AF-A0A496C9E8-F1
#
_cell.length_a   1.000
_cell.length_b   1.000
_cell.length_c   1.000
_cell.angle_alpha   90.00
_cell.angle_beta   90.00
_cell.angle_gamma   90.00
#
_symmetry.space_group_name_H-M   'P 1'
#
loop_
_entity.id
_entity.type
_entity.pdbx_description
1 polymer ?
#
loop_
_entity_poly.entity_id
_entity_poly.type
_entity_poly.pdbx_seq_one_letter_code
_entity_poly.pdbx_strand_id
1 'polypeptide(L)'
;MMSTKKGRAWFVPGLVVLPVLLFYLSFFRGEEMGSSPGRQLELQTFQSGDGWGYQIRMNGKVLIYQPTIPSIDTVIAFPDKESAENIGTLVLNKLAGNRNFSVSREEIQHSLSYLGQ
;
A
#
# COMPACT_ATOMS: atom_id res chain seq x y z
N MET A 1 -13.85 -10.93 -75.86
CA MET A 1 -14.91 -10.97 -74.84
C MET A 1 -14.28 -11.16 -73.47
N MET A 2 -14.76 -10.38 -72.52
CA MET A 2 -14.19 -10.06 -71.20
C MET A 2 -14.22 -11.24 -70.22
N SER A 3 -13.24 -11.33 -69.30
CA SER A 3 -13.47 -11.06 -67.87
C SER A 3 -12.28 -11.50 -67.01
N THR A 4 -11.57 -10.54 -66.42
CA THR A 4 -10.58 -10.77 -65.37
C THR A 4 -11.28 -10.80 -64.01
N LYS A 5 -11.15 -11.92 -63.30
CA LYS A 5 -11.71 -12.09 -61.96
C LYS A 5 -10.97 -11.18 -60.97
N LYS A 6 -11.62 -10.08 -60.57
CA LYS A 6 -11.17 -9.21 -59.47
C LYS A 6 -11.32 -9.98 -58.15
N GLY A 7 -10.21 -10.52 -57.65
CA GLY A 7 -10.11 -11.04 -56.28
C GLY A 7 -10.31 -9.89 -55.29
N ARG A 8 -11.46 -9.92 -54.63
CA ARG A 8 -11.91 -8.89 -53.69
C ARG A 8 -10.99 -8.90 -52.46
N ALA A 9 -10.11 -7.91 -52.37
CA ALA A 9 -9.19 -7.68 -51.27
C ALA A 9 -9.97 -7.36 -49.98
N TRP A 10 -10.31 -8.38 -49.20
CA TRP A 10 -10.94 -8.25 -47.88
C TRP A 10 -9.93 -8.36 -46.73
N PHE A 11 -8.64 -8.18 -47.00
CA PHE A 11 -7.55 -8.40 -46.04
C PHE A 11 -6.91 -7.10 -45.51
N VAL A 12 -7.70 -6.03 -45.33
CA VAL A 12 -7.18 -4.76 -44.76
C VAL A 12 -7.75 -4.37 -43.39
N PRO A 13 -8.91 -4.86 -42.87
CA PRO A 13 -9.38 -4.35 -41.58
C PRO A 13 -8.51 -4.85 -40.41
N GLY A 14 -7.85 -5.99 -40.54
CA GLY A 14 -6.99 -6.54 -39.49
C GLY A 14 -5.77 -5.66 -39.16
N LEU A 15 -5.22 -4.95 -40.15
CA LEU A 15 -3.99 -4.16 -39.95
C LEU A 15 -4.23 -2.89 -39.12
N VAL A 16 -5.47 -2.39 -39.05
CA VAL A 16 -5.83 -1.18 -38.29
C VAL A 16 -6.50 -1.55 -36.97
N VAL A 17 -7.30 -2.62 -36.93
CA VAL A 17 -7.94 -3.09 -35.70
C VAL A 17 -6.91 -3.59 -34.68
N LEU A 18 -5.86 -4.27 -35.13
CA LEU A 18 -4.83 -4.81 -34.24
C LEU A 18 -4.05 -3.70 -33.49
N PRO A 19 -3.52 -2.64 -34.13
CA PRO A 19 -2.88 -1.54 -33.40
C PRO A 19 -3.85 -0.71 -32.56
N VAL A 20 -5.12 -0.54 -32.97
CA VAL A 20 -6.14 0.14 -32.15
C VAL A 20 -6.49 -0.68 -30.91
N LEU A 21 -6.61 -2.00 -31.05
CA LEU A 21 -6.82 -2.91 -29.93
C LEU A 21 -5.61 -2.92 -29.00
N LEU A 22 -4.38 -2.96 -29.53
CA LEU A 22 -3.16 -2.87 -28.73
C LEU A 22 -3.05 -1.52 -28.03
N PHE A 23 -3.43 -0.41 -28.67
CA PHE A 23 -3.46 0.91 -28.06
C PHE A 23 -4.50 0.99 -26.94
N TYR A 24 -5.70 0.47 -27.17
CA TYR A 24 -6.75 0.38 -26.16
C TYR A 24 -6.31 -0.50 -24.98
N LEU A 25 -5.73 -1.67 -25.24
CA LEU A 25 -5.15 -2.54 -24.22
C LEU A 25 -3.97 -1.89 -23.50
N SER A 26 -3.19 -1.02 -24.14
CA SER A 26 -2.07 -0.31 -23.51
C SER A 26 -2.55 0.83 -22.61
N PHE A 27 -3.60 1.54 -23.03
CA PHE A 27 -4.27 2.53 -22.19
C PHE A 27 -5.02 1.87 -21.01
N PHE A 28 -5.62 0.69 -21.21
CA PHE A 28 -6.31 -0.06 -20.15
C PHE A 28 -5.38 -0.94 -19.29
N ARG A 29 -4.17 -1.30 -19.75
CA ARG A 29 -3.14 -1.96 -18.92
C ARG A 29 -2.40 -1.00 -18.01
N GLY A 30 -2.73 0.28 -18.04
CA GLY A 30 -2.01 1.35 -17.37
C GLY A 30 -2.16 1.43 -15.85
N GLU A 31 -2.61 0.38 -15.15
CA GLU A 31 -2.72 0.38 -13.67
C GLU A 31 -2.40 -0.96 -13.00
N GLU A 32 -1.54 -1.81 -13.58
CA GLU A 32 -0.83 -2.79 -12.75
C GLU A 32 0.40 -2.10 -12.15
N MET A 33 0.10 -1.21 -11.20
CA MET A 33 1.07 -0.64 -10.28
C MET A 33 1.89 -1.78 -9.70
N GLY A 34 3.19 -1.74 -9.99
CA GLY A 34 4.16 -2.65 -9.43
C GLY A 34 4.06 -2.67 -7.92
N SER A 35 3.65 -3.81 -7.39
CA SER A 35 4.26 -4.31 -6.18
C SER A 35 4.39 -5.81 -6.32
N SER A 36 5.64 -6.26 -6.24
CA SER A 36 6.00 -7.66 -6.11
C SER A 36 5.04 -8.35 -5.12
N PRO A 37 4.62 -9.60 -5.36
CA PRO A 37 3.79 -10.37 -4.42
C PRO A 37 4.55 -10.76 -3.13
N GLY A 38 5.57 -9.99 -2.74
CA GLY A 38 6.28 -10.13 -1.48
C GLY A 38 5.70 -9.13 -0.48
N ARG A 39 4.96 -9.63 0.53
CA ARG A 39 4.58 -8.94 1.79
C ARG A 39 4.81 -7.42 1.78
N GLN A 40 3.96 -6.67 1.08
CA GLN A 40 4.01 -5.22 1.14
C GLN A 40 3.33 -4.80 2.46
N LEU A 41 4.14 -4.54 3.47
CA LEU A 41 3.67 -3.97 4.72
C LEU A 41 3.64 -2.45 4.56
N GLU A 42 2.48 -1.86 4.82
CA GLU A 42 2.24 -0.42 4.71
C GLU A 42 1.85 0.15 6.06
N LEU A 43 2.54 1.20 6.48
CA LEU A 43 2.17 1.98 7.65
C LEU A 43 1.28 3.16 7.24
N GLN A 44 0.19 3.36 7.95
CA GLN A 44 -0.69 4.52 7.76
C GLN A 44 -1.07 5.10 9.12
N THR A 45 -0.97 6.42 9.25
CA THR A 45 -1.46 7.17 10.42
C THR A 45 -2.85 7.71 10.16
N PHE A 46 -3.66 7.82 11.20
CA PHE A 46 -5.04 8.31 11.14
C PHE A 46 -5.37 9.12 12.40
N GLN A 47 -6.37 10.02 12.30
CA GLN A 47 -6.86 10.74 13.47
C GLN A 47 -7.77 9.84 14.32
N SER A 48 -7.54 9.85 15.63
CA SER A 48 -8.23 9.03 16.62
C SER A 48 -8.67 9.94 17.78
N GLY A 49 -9.93 10.39 17.76
CA GLY A 49 -10.43 11.40 18.69
C GLY A 49 -9.65 12.71 18.57
N ASP A 50 -9.14 13.21 19.70
CA ASP A 50 -8.33 14.43 19.78
C ASP A 50 -6.83 14.20 19.49
N GLY A 51 -6.44 12.98 19.08
CA GLY A 51 -5.06 12.63 18.80
C GLY A 51 -4.91 11.76 17.55
N TRP A 52 -3.85 10.97 17.52
CA TRP A 52 -3.46 10.15 16.39
C TRP A 52 -3.39 8.67 16.75
N GLY A 53 -3.53 7.83 15.74
CA GLY A 53 -3.31 6.40 15.79
C GLY A 53 -2.57 5.94 14.55
N TYR A 54 -2.11 4.69 14.56
CA TYR A 54 -1.52 4.08 13.38
C TYR A 54 -2.13 2.72 13.10
N GLN A 55 -2.10 2.33 11.83
CA GLN A 55 -2.46 1.02 11.36
C GLN A 55 -1.37 0.49 10.44
N ILE A 56 -1.14 -0.82 10.49
CA ILE A 56 -0.26 -1.50 9.56
C ILE A 56 -1.10 -2.42 8.71
N ARG A 57 -0.96 -2.30 7.39
CA ARG A 57 -1.66 -3.09 6.39
C ARG A 57 -0.70 -4.03 5.68
N MET A 58 -1.19 -5.18 5.27
CA MET A 58 -0.46 -6.11 4.41
C MET A 58 -1.37 -6.52 3.25
N ASN A 59 -0.95 -6.22 2.03
CA ASN A 59 -1.72 -6.52 0.82
C ASN A 59 -3.18 -5.99 0.93
N GLY A 60 -3.34 -4.75 1.40
CA GLY A 60 -4.64 -4.10 1.59
C GLY A 60 -5.45 -4.53 2.83
N LYS A 61 -5.03 -5.54 3.60
CA LYS A 61 -5.69 -5.97 4.84
C LYS A 61 -5.04 -5.33 6.07
N VAL A 62 -5.83 -4.82 7.01
CA VAL A 62 -5.33 -4.30 8.30
C VAL A 62 -4.84 -5.46 9.17
N LEU A 63 -3.58 -5.43 9.56
CA LEU A 63 -2.96 -6.39 10.48
C LEU A 63 -2.90 -5.85 11.92
N ILE A 64 -2.56 -4.58 12.07
CA ILE A 64 -2.44 -3.91 13.36
C ILE A 64 -3.27 -2.64 13.30
N TYR A 65 -4.09 -2.43 14.32
CA TYR A 65 -4.88 -1.23 14.49
C TYR A 65 -4.64 -0.69 15.90
N GLN A 66 -3.94 0.43 15.99
CA GLN A 66 -3.50 1.00 17.26
C GLN A 66 -3.99 2.45 17.36
N PRO A 67 -5.25 2.65 17.81
CA PRO A 67 -5.84 3.98 17.94
C PRO A 67 -5.30 4.75 19.16
N THR A 68 -4.56 4.08 20.04
CA THR A 68 -4.07 4.59 21.32
C THR A 68 -2.68 4.07 21.64
N ILE A 69 -1.97 4.75 22.54
CA ILE A 69 -0.61 4.38 22.95
C ILE A 69 -0.65 3.00 23.63
N PRO A 70 0.04 1.98 23.09
CA PRO A 70 0.09 0.67 23.73
C PRO A 70 0.78 0.75 25.10
N SER A 71 0.35 -0.08 26.06
CA SER A 71 1.01 -0.25 27.38
C SER A 71 0.91 0.92 28.38
N ILE A 72 0.02 1.89 28.13
CA ILE A 72 -0.40 2.86 29.14
C ILE A 72 -1.78 2.42 29.66
N ASP A 73 -1.97 2.38 30.97
CA ASP A 73 -3.25 2.00 31.62
C ASP A 73 -4.40 2.99 31.32
N THR A 74 -4.12 4.04 30.55
CA THR A 74 -5.05 5.08 30.11
C THR A 74 -5.22 5.02 28.59
N VAL A 75 -6.47 5.05 28.13
CA VAL A 75 -6.85 5.05 26.71
C VAL A 75 -6.57 6.43 26.09
N ILE A 76 -5.29 6.73 25.83
CA ILE A 76 -4.84 8.01 25.27
C ILE A 76 -4.35 7.79 23.83
N ALA A 77 -4.84 8.61 22.90
CA ALA A 77 -4.34 8.68 21.53
C ALA A 77 -2.93 9.30 21.49
N PHE A 78 -2.16 9.04 20.44
CA PHE A 78 -0.86 9.68 20.27
C PHE A 78 -1.04 11.21 20.17
N PRO A 79 -0.17 12.01 20.80
CA PRO A 79 -0.33 13.47 20.85
C PRO A 79 -0.24 14.12 19.45
N ASP A 80 0.53 13.51 18.55
CA ASP A 80 0.77 14.01 17.20
C ASP A 80 0.98 12.84 16.21
N LYS A 81 0.95 13.17 14.91
CA LYS A 81 1.10 12.22 13.81
C LYS A 81 2.48 11.57 13.81
N GLU A 82 3.53 12.33 14.09
CA GLU A 82 4.92 11.88 14.04
C GLU A 82 5.19 10.82 15.12
N SER A 83 4.65 11.01 16.32
CA SER A 83 4.65 10.03 17.40
C SER A 83 4.00 8.71 16.98
N ALA A 84 2.82 8.77 16.35
CA ALA A 84 2.15 7.57 15.84
C ALA A 84 2.93 6.89 14.69
N GLU A 85 3.55 7.69 13.82
CA GLU A 85 4.36 7.21 12.70
C GLU A 85 5.66 6.55 13.15
N ASN A 86 6.35 7.11 14.14
CA ASN A 86 7.59 6.57 14.70
C ASN A 86 7.36 5.22 15.39
N ILE A 87 6.32 5.12 16.22
CA ILE A 87 5.96 3.86 16.87
C ILE A 87 5.46 2.85 15.84
N GLY A 88 4.63 3.28 14.89
CA GLY A 88 4.20 2.43 13.80
C GLY A 88 5.35 1.88 12.95
N THR A 89 6.37 2.69 12.70
CA THR A 89 7.58 2.29 11.95
C THR A 89 8.40 1.27 12.72
N LEU A 90 8.52 1.42 14.03
CA LEU A 90 9.18 0.43 14.89
C LEU A 90 8.46 -0.93 14.79
N VAL A 91 7.14 -0.95 14.85
CA VAL A 91 6.34 -2.17 14.73
C VAL A 91 6.43 -2.76 13.32
N LEU A 92 6.40 -1.92 12.28
CA LEU A 92 6.59 -2.32 10.88
C LEU A 92 7.92 -3.05 10.68
N ASN A 93 9.02 -2.49 11.21
CA ASN A 93 10.35 -3.07 11.12
C ASN A 93 10.45 -4.42 11.86
N LYS A 94 9.76 -4.55 13.00
CA LYS A 94 9.69 -5.82 13.75
C LYS A 94 8.92 -6.89 12.97
N LEU A 95 7.82 -6.52 12.32
CA LEU A 95 7.02 -7.41 11.47
C LEU A 95 7.80 -7.90 10.24
N ALA A 96 8.55 -7.00 9.59
CA ALA A 96 9.40 -7.34 8.44
C ALA A 96 10.49 -8.36 8.81
N GLY A 97 11.02 -8.30 10.04
CA GLY A 97 12.04 -9.20 10.57
C GLY A 97 11.55 -10.59 11.01
N ASN A 98 10.25 -10.92 10.86
CA ASN A 98 9.62 -12.16 11.35
C ASN A 98 9.85 -12.40 12.86
N ARG A 99 9.99 -11.31 13.64
CA ARG A 99 10.18 -11.35 15.09
C ARG A 99 8.85 -11.17 15.79
N ASN A 100 8.80 -11.53 17.08
CA ASN A 100 7.64 -11.27 17.93
C ASN A 100 7.28 -9.76 17.88
N PHE A 101 6.06 -9.46 17.46
CA PHE A 101 5.56 -8.10 17.22
C PHE A 101 5.04 -7.41 18.50
N SER A 102 5.13 -8.09 19.65
CA SER A 102 4.87 -7.50 20.94
C SER A 102 5.87 -6.37 21.22
N VAL A 103 5.37 -5.19 21.55
CA VAL A 103 6.18 -4.05 22.01
C VAL A 103 6.12 -4.04 23.53
N SER A 104 7.28 -4.01 24.19
CA SER A 104 7.36 -3.97 25.65
C SER A 104 7.35 -2.52 26.16
N ARG A 105 7.01 -2.31 27.43
CA ARG A 105 6.89 -0.98 28.05
C ARG A 105 8.20 -0.19 27.99
N GLU A 106 9.33 -0.90 28.05
CA GLU A 106 10.68 -0.35 28.08
C GLU A 106 11.07 0.26 26.71
N GLU A 107 10.64 -0.35 25.60
CA GLU A 107 10.90 0.15 24.25
C GLU A 107 10.10 1.41 23.93
N ILE A 108 8.87 1.48 24.45
CA ILE A 108 8.02 2.69 24.36
C ILE A 108 8.68 3.82 25.13
N GLN A 109 9.17 3.57 26.36
CA GLN A 109 9.84 4.59 27.15
C GLN A 109 11.12 5.12 26.46
N HIS A 110 11.91 4.22 25.86
CA HIS A 110 13.14 4.62 25.16
C HIS A 110 12.86 5.46 23.91
N SER A 111 11.86 5.07 23.10
CA SER A 111 11.48 5.84 21.90
C SER A 111 10.86 7.20 22.23
N LEU A 112 10.03 7.28 23.27
CA LEU A 112 9.45 8.55 23.72
C LEU A 112 10.47 9.47 24.41
N SER A 113 11.49 8.91 25.07
CA SER A 113 12.56 9.70 25.70
C SER A 113 13.45 10.44 24.68
N TYR A 114 13.55 9.93 23.45
CA TYR A 114 14.26 10.58 22.35
C TYR A 114 13.52 11.80 21.77
N LEU A 115 12.22 11.93 22.03
CA LEU A 115 11.38 13.04 21.55
C LEU A 115 11.30 14.20 22.55
N GLY A 116 11.93 14.06 23.72
CA GLY A 116 11.95 15.07 24.78
C GLY A 116 13.22 15.93 24.84
N GLN A 117 14.07 15.89 23.79
CA GLN A 117 15.28 16.73 23.66
C GLN A 117 15.24 17.63 22.44
#